data_AF-B2KDC9-F1
#
_entry.id   AF-B2KDC9-F1
#
_cell.length_a   1.000
_cell.length_b   1.000
_cell.length_c   1.000
_cell.angle_alpha   90.00
_cell.angle_beta   90.00
_cell.angle_gamma   90.00
#
_symmetry.space_group_name_H-M   'P 1'
#
loop_
_entity.id
_entity.type
_entity.pdbx_description
1 polymer ?
#
loop_
_entity_poly.entity_id
_entity_poly.type
_entity_poly.pdbx_seq_one_letter_code
_entity_poly.pdbx_strand_id
1 'polypeptide(L)' 'MSEELKPCPFCGSKDVHTNNAYPHYIFCLACNAMFRVAGLQWEKDVPKLIEAWNRRAR' A
#
# COMPACT_ATOMS: atom_id res chain seq x y z
N MET A 1 9.33 -9.55 9.09
CA MET A 1 8.00 -9.28 9.68
C MET A 1 7.18 -8.62 8.59
N SER A 2 6.21 -9.32 8.03
CA SER A 2 5.29 -8.76 7.04
C SER A 2 4.29 -7.89 7.80
N GLU A 3 4.45 -6.57 7.79
CA GLU A 3 3.46 -5.68 8.39
C GLU A 3 2.15 -5.78 7.60
N GLU A 4 1.05 -6.13 8.26
CA GLU A 4 -0.27 -6.20 7.63
C GLU A 4 -0.73 -4.80 7.18
N LEU A 5 -1.36 -4.73 6.00
CA LEU A 5 -1.92 -3.50 5.46
C LEU A 5 -3.21 -3.13 6.22
N LYS A 6 -3.28 -1.90 6.74
CA LYS A 6 -4.52 -1.33 7.27
C LYS A 6 -5.59 -1.23 6.18
N PRO A 7 -6.89 -1.31 6.53
CA PRO A 7 -8.00 -1.21 5.59
C PRO A 7 -7.96 0.07 4.74
N CYS A 8 -8.53 0.01 3.54
CA CYS A 8 -8.62 1.15 2.63
C CYS A 8 -9.30 2.35 3.31
N PRO A 9 -8.71 3.56 3.26
CA PRO A 9 -9.26 4.71 3.96
C PRO A 9 -10.46 5.31 3.23
N PHE A 10 -10.66 4.95 1.95
CA PHE A 10 -11.72 5.49 1.11
C PHE A 10 -13.01 4.68 1.21
N CYS A 11 -12.93 3.36 1.31
CA CYS A 11 -14.10 2.47 1.33
C CYS A 11 -14.17 1.55 2.56
N GLY A 12 -13.17 1.54 3.43
CA GLY A 12 -13.11 0.67 4.62
C GLY A 12 -12.82 -0.81 4.34
N SER A 13 -12.69 -1.22 3.07
CA SER A 13 -12.40 -2.62 2.71
C SER A 13 -11.01 -3.06 3.19
N LYS A 14 -10.90 -4.32 3.61
CA LYS A 14 -9.63 -4.99 3.92
C LYS A 14 -8.95 -5.58 2.68
N ASP A 15 -9.61 -5.52 1.53
CA ASP A 15 -9.12 -6.06 0.26
C ASP A 15 -8.07 -5.11 -0.37
N VAL A 16 -6.90 -5.07 0.26
CA VAL A 16 -5.79 -4.16 -0.02
C VAL A 16 -4.52 -4.98 -0.20
N HIS A 17 -3.78 -4.69 -1.28
CA HIS A 17 -2.63 -5.49 -1.72
C HIS A 17 -1.46 -4.61 -2.14
N THR A 18 -0.23 -5.10 -1.99
CA THR A 18 0.96 -4.58 -2.66
C THR A 18 1.17 -5.32 -3.98
N ASN A 19 1.62 -4.64 -5.02
CA ASN A 19 2.12 -5.35 -6.21
C ASN A 19 3.60 -5.76 -6.03
N ASN A 20 3.95 -6.94 -6.55
CA ASN A 20 5.33 -7.44 -6.57
C ASN A 20 6.09 -7.02 -7.84
N ALA A 21 5.59 -6.03 -8.58
CA ALA A 21 6.16 -5.58 -9.84
C ALA A 21 6.62 -4.11 -9.74
N TYR A 22 7.62 -3.74 -10.54
CA TYR A 22 7.97 -2.34 -10.72
C TYR A 22 6.94 -1.64 -11.64
N PRO A 23 6.43 -0.45 -11.26
CA PRO A 23 6.67 0.27 -10.02
C PRO A 23 5.85 -0.29 -8.84
N HIS A 24 6.40 -0.23 -7.62
CA HIS A 24 5.69 -0.68 -6.42
C HIS A 24 4.59 0.32 -5.99
N TYR A 25 3.39 -0.18 -5.76
CA TYR A 25 2.21 0.53 -5.28
C TYR A 25 1.33 -0.39 -4.41
N ILE A 26 0.50 0.25 -3.58
CA ILE A 26 -0.59 -0.41 -2.86
C ILE A 26 -1.89 -0.10 -3.58
N PHE A 27 -2.77 -1.09 -3.70
CA PHE A 27 -4.06 -0.93 -4.33
C PHE A 27 -5.17 -1.61 -3.53
N CYS A 28 -6.38 -1.06 -3.61
CA CYS A 28 -7.58 -1.66 -3.07
C CYS A 28 -8.45 -2.21 -4.19
N LEU A 29 -8.76 -3.52 -4.17
CA LEU A 29 -9.58 -4.15 -5.20
C LEU A 29 -11.07 -3.80 -5.09
N ALA A 30 -11.54 -3.38 -3.90
CA ALA A 30 -12.94 -3.03 -3.69
C ALA A 30 -13.35 -1.68 -4.30
N CYS A 31 -12.42 -0.71 -4.36
CA CYS A 31 -12.72 0.65 -4.84
C CYS A 31 -11.72 1.17 -5.87
N ASN A 32 -10.76 0.34 -6.29
CA ASN A 32 -9.69 0.68 -7.22
C ASN A 32 -8.79 1.85 -6.79
N ALA A 33 -8.81 2.22 -5.51
CA ALA A 33 -7.88 3.21 -4.97
C ALA A 33 -6.44 2.70 -5.10
N MET A 34 -5.55 3.56 -5.57
CA MET A 34 -4.13 3.27 -5.76
C MET A 34 -3.28 4.27 -4.97
N PHE A 35 -2.20 3.79 -4.36
CA PHE A 35 -1.29 4.58 -3.57
C PHE A 35 0.15 4.25 -3.91
N ARG A 36 0.94 5.29 -4.17
CA ARG A 36 2.36 5.21 -4.48
C ARG A 36 3.10 6.33 -3.77
N VAL A 37 4.31 6.04 -3.31
CA VAL A 37 5.22 7.03 -2.74
C VAL A 37 6.31 7.34 -3.75
N ALA A 38 6.55 8.63 -4.02
CA ALA A 38 7.64 9.04 -4.89
C ALA A 38 8.99 8.63 -4.30
N GLY A 39 9.89 8.08 -5.13
CA GLY A 39 11.22 7.66 -4.71
C GLY A 39 11.32 6.26 -4.10
N LEU A 40 10.21 5.57 -3.82
CA LEU A 40 10.21 4.16 -3.43
C LEU A 40 10.06 3.29 -4.69
N GLN A 41 11.20 2.88 -5.25
CA GLN A 41 11.27 2.22 -6.56
C GLN A 41 11.70 0.75 -6.48
N TRP A 42 12.36 0.36 -5.38
CA TRP A 42 12.98 -0.95 -5.28
C TRP A 42 12.19 -1.87 -4.34
N GLU A 43 12.34 -3.19 -4.51
CA GLU A 43 11.66 -4.18 -3.68
C GLU A 43 11.96 -4.00 -2.18
N LYS A 44 13.21 -3.61 -1.86
CA LYS A 44 13.64 -3.25 -0.49
C LYS A 44 12.84 -2.09 0.13
N ASP A 45 12.12 -1.32 -0.67
CA ASP A 45 11.31 -0.19 -0.21
C ASP A 45 9.83 -0.56 0.04
N VAL A 46 9.40 -1.81 -0.27
CA VAL A 46 8.04 -2.29 0.02
C VAL A 46 7.65 -2.11 1.50
N PRO A 47 8.53 -2.40 2.50
CA PRO A 47 8.20 -2.12 3.90
C PRO A 47 7.90 -0.63 4.17
N LYS A 48 8.65 0.29 3.58
CA LYS A 48 8.41 1.74 3.70
C LYS A 48 7.11 2.16 3.04
N LEU A 49 6.72 1.50 1.94
CA LEU A 49 5.46 1.73 1.26
C LEU A 49 4.27 1.29 2.15
N ILE A 50 4.39 0.12 2.81
CA ILE A 50 3.41 -0.38 3.78
C ILE A 50 3.33 0.56 4.99
N GLU A 51 4.46 1.02 5.52
CA GLU A 51 4.51 1.96 6.64
C GLU A 51 3.86 3.31 6.27
N ALA A 52 4.16 3.85 5.08
CA ALA A 52 3.55 5.08 4.58
C ALA A 52 2.03 4.93 4.39
N TRP A 53 1.59 3.79 3.86
CA TRP A 53 0.19 3.44 3.82
C TRP A 53 -0.35 3.44 5.25
N ASN A 54 0.13 2.60 6.16
CA ASN A 54 -0.42 2.45 7.50
C ASN A 54 -0.41 3.72 8.36
N ARG A 55 0.47 4.69 8.08
CA ARG A 55 0.47 6.04 8.68
C ARG A 55 -0.57 7.00 8.09
N ARG A 56 -1.05 6.78 6.86
CA ARG A 56 -2.03 7.66 6.19
C ARG A 56 -3.37 7.75 6.94
N ALA A 57 -3.72 6.67 7.65
CA ALA A 57 -4.91 6.58 8.47
C ALA A 57 -4.56 7.12 9.86
N ARG A 58 -4.65 8.45 10.00
CA ARG A 58 -4.68 9.13 11.29
C ARG A 58 -6.11 9.58 11.58
#